data_AF-A0A5D2GWI2-F1
#
_entry.id   AF-A0A5D2GWI2-F1
#
_cell.length_a   1.000
_cell.length_b   1.000
_cell.length_c   1.000
_cell.angle_alpha   90.00
_cell.angle_beta   90.00
_cell.angle_gamma   90.00
#
_symmetry.space_group_name_H-M   'P 1'
#
loop_
_entity.id
_entity.type
_entity.pdbx_description
1 polymer ?
#
loop_
_entity_poly.entity_id
_entity_poly.type
_entity_poly.pdbx_seq_one_letter_code
_entity_poly.pdbx_strand_id
1 'polypeptide(L)' 'MAYAISKNAASRAPSLPAGQDNYVNEMYLKRSKYYLYVHSYLHYGLLAARAEILKATEDSGNPCILEGFDG' A
#
# COMPACT_ATOMS: atom_id res chain seq x y z
N MET A 1 -1.84 1.10 -4.59
CA MET A 1 -2.44 0.28 -5.67
C MET A 1 -3.83 0.80 -5.96
N ALA A 2 -4.21 0.93 -7.23
CA ALA A 2 -5.53 1.38 -7.62
C ALA A 2 -6.02 0.66 -8.88
N TYR A 3 -7.26 0.18 -8.89
CA TYR A 3 -7.87 -0.47 -10.06
C TYR A 3 -9.40 -0.43 -9.99
N ALA A 4 -10.06 -0.52 -11.15
CA ALA A 4 -11.52 -0.52 -11.22
C ALA A 4 -12.11 -1.85 -10.77
N ILE A 5 -13.20 -1.79 -10.00
CA ILE A 5 -13.95 -2.95 -9.49
C ILE A 5 -15.43 -2.86 -9.89
N SER A 6 -16.11 -4.00 -9.84
CA SER A 6 -17.56 -4.05 -10.08
C SER A 6 -18.34 -3.37 -8.94
N LYS A 7 -19.54 -2.86 -9.26
CA LYS A 7 -20.48 -2.32 -8.25
C LYS A 7 -20.78 -3.32 -7.13
N ASN A 8 -20.88 -4.61 -7.46
CA ASN A 8 -21.12 -5.68 -6.49
C ASN A 8 -19.93 -5.92 -5.56
N ALA A 9 -18.70 -5.74 -6.05
CA ALA A 9 -17.51 -5.82 -5.20
C ALA A 9 -17.42 -4.59 -4.28
N ALA A 10 -17.72 -3.41 -4.82
CA ALA A 10 -17.76 -2.17 -4.04
C ALA A 10 -18.76 -2.23 -2.88
N SER A 11 -19.96 -2.79 -3.09
CA SER A 11 -20.99 -2.87 -2.04
C SER A 11 -20.68 -3.89 -0.94
N ARG A 12 -19.72 -4.78 -1.14
CA ARG A 12 -19.25 -5.77 -0.15
C ARG A 12 -17.91 -5.39 0.46
N ALA A 13 -17.37 -4.20 0.13
CA ALA A 13 -16.11 -3.77 0.69
C ALA A 13 -16.22 -3.62 2.22
N PRO A 14 -15.24 -4.12 2.99
CA PRO A 14 -15.26 -4.03 4.43
C PRO A 14 -15.15 -2.57 4.90
N SER A 15 -15.79 -2.25 6.02
CA SER A 15 -15.60 -0.97 6.71
C SER A 15 -14.25 -0.96 7.43
N LEU A 16 -13.56 0.18 7.37
CA LEU A 16 -12.24 0.32 7.96
C LEU A 16 -12.28 0.94 9.36
N PRO A 17 -11.26 0.67 10.21
CA PRO A 17 -11.07 1.35 11.48
C PRO A 17 -10.88 2.87 11.30
N ALA A 18 -11.18 3.64 12.36
CA ALA A 18 -10.98 5.09 12.35
C ALA A 18 -9.52 5.45 12.05
N GLY A 19 -9.31 6.34 11.07
CA GLY A 19 -7.98 6.83 10.67
C GLY A 19 -7.37 6.13 9.46
N GLN A 20 -8.04 5.16 8.84
CA GLN A 20 -7.60 4.56 7.57
C GLN A 20 -8.43 5.06 6.39
N ASP A 21 -7.79 5.21 5.23
CA ASP A 21 -8.44 5.60 3.99
C ASP A 21 -9.37 4.50 3.48
N ASN A 22 -10.62 4.85 3.13
CA ASN A 22 -11.59 3.93 2.56
C ASN A 22 -11.04 3.16 1.34
N TYR A 23 -11.32 1.85 1.28
CA TYR A 23 -10.86 1.01 0.17
C TYR A 23 -11.51 1.34 -1.17
N VAL A 24 -12.70 1.94 -1.19
CA VAL A 24 -13.45 2.20 -2.42
C VAL A 24 -13.69 3.69 -2.58
N ASN A 25 -13.21 4.24 -3.69
CA ASN A 25 -13.51 5.60 -4.14
C ASN A 25 -14.43 5.55 -5.36
N GLU A 26 -15.47 6.37 -5.37
CA GLU A 26 -16.35 6.53 -6.52
C GLU A 26 -15.90 7.72 -7.37
N MET A 27 -15.80 7.55 -8.68
CA MET A 27 -15.43 8.63 -9.59
C MET A 27 -16.22 8.57 -10.90
N TYR A 28 -16.54 9.73 -11.47
CA TYR A 28 -17.15 9.84 -12.79
C TYR A 28 -16.09 10.27 -13.81
N LEU A 29 -15.79 9.40 -14.77
CA LEU A 29 -14.87 9.68 -15.88
C LEU A 29 -15.59 9.48 -17.21
N LYS A 30 -15.51 10.48 -18.09
CA LYS A 30 -16.18 10.46 -19.41
C LYS A 30 -17.65 9.98 -19.33
N ARG A 31 -18.42 10.55 -18.39
CA ARG A 31 -19.84 10.21 -18.10
C ARG A 31 -20.09 8.78 -17.58
N SER A 32 -19.06 7.98 -17.34
CA SER A 32 -19.17 6.64 -16.76
C SER A 32 -18.80 6.66 -15.28
N LYS A 33 -19.61 6.01 -14.44
CA LYS A 33 -19.33 5.85 -13.01
C LYS A 33 -18.38 4.67 -12.80
N TYR A 34 -17.27 4.90 -12.14
CA TYR A 34 -16.30 3.90 -11.73
C TYR A 34 -16.29 3.76 -10.21
N TYR A 35 -16.14 2.52 -9.76
CA TYR A 35 -15.78 2.18 -8.39
C TYR A 35 -14.32 1.75 -8.41
N LEU A 36 -13.45 2.52 -7.78
CA LEU A 36 -12.01 2.27 -7.74
C LEU A 36 -11.66 1.69 -6.38
N TYR A 37 -11.10 0.48 -6.38
CA TYR A 37 -10.35 0.02 -5.24
C TYR A 37 -9.07 0.85 -5.15
N VAL A 38 -8.79 1.44 -3.99
CA VAL A 38 -7.60 2.25 -3.73
C VAL A 38 -7.02 1.86 -2.38
N HIS A 39 -5.72 1.63 -2.35
CA HIS A 39 -5.00 1.47 -1.09
C HIS A 39 -3.58 1.99 -1.19
N SER A 40 -3.13 2.71 -0.16
CA SER A 40 -1.77 3.21 -0.01
C SER A 40 -1.08 2.47 1.14
N TYR A 41 0.00 1.75 0.82
CA TYR A 41 0.77 1.00 1.81
C TYR A 41 1.88 1.90 2.37
N LEU A 42 1.59 2.59 3.47
CA LEU A 42 2.60 3.39 4.17
C LEU A 42 3.75 2.48 4.62
N HIS A 43 4.98 2.98 4.52
CA HIS A 43 6.25 2.24 4.75
C HIS A 43 6.69 1.25 3.67
N TYR A 44 5.88 1.02 2.62
CA TYR A 44 6.25 0.11 1.52
C TYR A 44 6.74 0.83 0.26
N GLY A 45 7.02 2.15 0.36
CA GLY A 45 7.70 2.89 -0.71
C GLY A 45 9.17 2.49 -0.84
N LEU A 46 9.80 2.78 -1.98
CA LEU A 46 11.17 2.35 -2.30
C LEU A 46 12.19 2.62 -1.17
N LEU A 47 12.14 3.80 -0.56
CA LEU A 47 13.05 4.18 0.53
C LEU A 47 12.57 3.69 1.90
N ALA A 48 11.28 3.86 2.20
CA ALA A 48 10.73 3.46 3.50
C ALA A 48 10.80 1.94 3.71
N ALA A 49 10.59 1.15 2.66
CA ALA A 49 10.69 -0.30 2.73
C ALA A 49 12.10 -0.76 3.10
N ARG A 50 13.14 -0.05 2.62
CA ARG A 50 14.53 -0.34 3.01
C ARG A 50 14.74 -0.13 4.51
N ALA A 51 14.18 0.94 5.09
CA ALA A 51 14.25 1.17 6.53
C ALA A 51 13.54 0.05 7.32
N GLU A 52 12.37 -0.39 6.88
CA GLU A 52 11.66 -1.53 7.53
C GLU A 52 12.43 -2.86 7.39
N ILE A 53 13.09 -3.11 6.26
CA ILE A 53 13.95 -4.29 6.07
C ILE A 53 15.16 -4.27 7.00
N LEU A 54 15.79 -3.10 7.17
CA LEU A 54 16.96 -2.95 8.05
C LEU A 54 16.58 -3.10 9.52
N LYS A 55 15.41 -2.59 9.94
CA LYS A 55 14.90 -2.80 11.30
C LYS A 55 14.75 -4.27 11.68
N ALA A 56 14.45 -5.15 10.71
CA ALA A 56 14.20 -6.56 10.98
C ALA A 56 15.45 -7.35 11.44
N THR A 57 16.66 -6.87 11.12
CA THR A 57 17.92 -7.51 11.54
C THR A 57 18.64 -6.76 12.66
N GLU A 58 18.12 -5.61 13.10
CA GLU A 58 18.74 -4.73 14.12
C GLU A 58 20.27 -4.61 13.91
N ASP A 59 21.06 -4.95 14.93
CA ASP A 59 22.52 -4.87 14.94
C ASP A 59 23.21 -6.09 14.32
N SER A 60 22.44 -7.11 13.90
CA SER A 60 23.00 -8.22 13.15
C SER A 60 23.18 -7.85 11.67
N GLY A 61 24.26 -8.32 11.05
CA GLY A 61 24.53 -8.05 9.64
C GLY A 61 23.32 -8.40 8.75
N ASN A 62 22.92 -7.47 7.89
CA ASN A 62 21.74 -7.64 7.06
C ASN A 62 22.11 -8.28 5.71
N PRO A 63 21.52 -9.42 5.31
CA PRO A 63 21.85 -10.10 4.05
C PRO A 63 21.41 -9.34 2.79
N CYS A 64 20.61 -8.28 2.94
CA CYS A 64 20.24 -7.36 1.86
C CYS A 64 21.27 -6.25 1.64
N ILE A 65 22.30 -6.15 2.49
CA ILE A 65 23.45 -5.26 2.33
C ILE A 65 24.60 -6.04 1.68
N LEU A 66 25.25 -5.40 0.71
CA LEU A 66 26.37 -6.00 -0.02
C LEU A 66 27.63 -6.07 0.87
N GLU A 67 28.43 -7.10 0.66
CA GLU A 67 29.71 -7.26 1.34
C GLU A 67 30.64 -6.05 1.09
N GLY A 68 31.32 -5.59 2.14
CA GLY A 68 32.22 -4.43 2.10
C GLY A 68 31.53 -3.07 2.32
N PHE A 69 30.21 -3.04 2.53
CA PHE A 69 29.51 -1.83 2.96
C PHE A 69 29.21 -1.89 4.46
N ASP A 70 29.74 -0.93 5.22
CA ASP A 70 29.47 -0.71 6.64
C ASP A 70 28.97 0.73 6.81
N GLY A 71 27.72 0.86 7.26
CA GLY A 71 26.88 2.06 7.13
C GLY A 71 27.15 3.14 8.16
#